data_AF-A0A9P3HHJ1-F1
#
_entry.id   AF-A0A9P3HHJ1-F1
#
_cell.length_a   1.000
_cell.length_b   1.000
_cell.length_c   1.000
_cell.angle_alpha   90.00
_cell.angle_beta   90.00
_cell.angle_gamma   90.00
#
_symmetry.space_group_name_H-M   'P 1'
#
loop_
_entity.id
_entity.type
_entity.pdbx_description
1 polymer ?
#
loop_
_entity_poly.entity_id
_entity_poly.type
_entity_poly.pdbx_seq_one_letter_code
_entity_poly.pdbx_strand_id
1 'polypeptide(L)'
;MMSSSNPMESIDTLVTSDNNNNNNNNNNDIPLRNQRRSLSISVASSTESHPNNTHSGDSKKSSGNVNNEPDDDSKGLSKKDTAPNTFLTRHPWLMGWNHEDWWPCWIGLFLFALVAIAVHKGVPMAQFLPWGSNPFDSLKGTGNYGLLVMFPLQGLLVWLALWMIKAKAWEQFYLGFIVVYVISLFSKWLAAQNSIKSASLGDSIWAILFGAILRNVMAGAPLPDGRSKPLPPWLKVAQQTELYIAISLVLLCINFDVLKPLAPRALFVSWLDTPSLFVVVAMIGTSWLKIDLQTSMIMSGATFICGSSAAIALSASLGAGSKADLPIAIISVFTIPSIIALPYIAKAIGISAKVAGAWFGGCVDSTGAVIAAATIYGDPGNVAVQTSAVVKMVQNVLIGPISVGVAVVWTQREERRRRAVISTLEDENLRSKSDFKPVPYTTLLWSRFPKFVLGFIVTAILFNTVVPSEDRENVNNFAFMVGEWFSTMSFVSIGLGLQFHELRREARLLLKLTTLYAIAQLVDILSTFALAYVAFELF
;
A
#
# COMPACT_ATOMS: atom_id res chain seq x y z
N MET A 1 -21.64 61.46 -32.57
CA MET A 1 -22.66 61.36 -33.63
C MET A 1 -23.05 59.90 -33.81
N MET A 2 -24.30 59.69 -34.22
CA MET A 2 -24.96 58.47 -34.76
C MET A 2 -24.08 57.48 -35.56
N SER A 3 -24.49 56.23 -35.88
CA SER A 3 -25.58 55.30 -35.44
C SER A 3 -25.63 54.15 -36.47
N SER A 4 -26.08 52.93 -36.09
CA SER A 4 -26.83 51.94 -36.94
C SER A 4 -26.23 51.45 -38.30
N SER A 5 -26.62 50.34 -38.94
CA SER A 5 -27.34 49.10 -38.57
C SER A 5 -27.27 48.11 -39.77
N ASN A 6 -27.28 46.80 -39.47
CA ASN A 6 -28.11 45.70 -40.04
C ASN A 6 -29.21 46.00 -41.12
N PRO A 7 -29.83 45.00 -41.81
CA PRO A 7 -29.64 43.51 -41.79
C PRO A 7 -29.87 42.76 -43.15
N MET A 8 -29.99 41.41 -43.07
CA MET A 8 -30.93 40.51 -43.77
C MET A 8 -30.86 40.28 -45.30
N GLU A 9 -30.84 38.98 -45.68
CA GLU A 9 -31.94 38.36 -46.43
C GLU A 9 -32.06 36.85 -46.11
N SER A 10 -33.13 36.18 -46.57
CA SER A 10 -33.61 34.89 -46.05
C SER A 10 -34.42 34.10 -47.10
N ILE A 11 -35.01 32.95 -46.69
CA ILE A 11 -36.25 32.33 -47.20
C ILE A 11 -36.16 31.14 -48.21
N ASP A 12 -36.69 30.00 -47.72
CA ASP A 12 -37.57 28.96 -48.28
C ASP A 12 -37.17 27.79 -49.22
N THR A 13 -37.30 26.60 -48.60
CA THR A 13 -37.99 25.34 -48.98
C THR A 13 -38.78 25.21 -50.28
N LEU A 14 -38.66 24.04 -50.94
CA LEU A 14 -39.64 23.27 -51.76
C LEU A 14 -39.14 21.80 -51.89
N VAL A 15 -39.85 20.82 -52.50
CA VAL A 15 -40.99 20.04 -51.94
C VAL A 15 -41.26 18.75 -52.76
N THR A 16 -41.68 17.63 -52.12
CA THR A 16 -42.24 16.35 -52.72
C THR A 16 -41.34 15.52 -53.68
N SER A 17 -41.54 14.21 -53.95
CA SER A 17 -42.38 13.11 -53.41
C SER A 17 -41.89 11.70 -53.87
N ASP A 18 -42.59 10.64 -53.41
CA ASP A 18 -42.80 9.31 -54.04
C ASP A 18 -41.97 8.05 -53.69
N ASN A 19 -42.57 7.24 -52.80
CA ASN A 19 -43.05 5.86 -53.02
C ASN A 19 -42.13 4.78 -53.65
N ASN A 20 -41.82 3.73 -52.87
CA ASN A 20 -42.69 2.53 -52.84
C ASN A 20 -42.37 1.53 -51.70
N ASN A 21 -43.44 1.07 -51.01
CA ASN A 21 -43.81 -0.29 -50.58
C ASN A 21 -42.74 -1.43 -50.55
N ASN A 22 -42.80 -2.42 -49.64
CA ASN A 22 -43.92 -2.86 -48.78
C ASN A 22 -43.46 -3.77 -47.61
N ASN A 23 -44.15 -3.65 -46.45
CA ASN A 23 -44.70 -4.72 -45.57
C ASN A 23 -43.89 -6.00 -45.20
N ASN A 24 -44.02 -6.59 -43.99
CA ASN A 24 -45.11 -6.49 -43.00
C ASN A 24 -44.69 -6.96 -41.58
N ASN A 25 -45.22 -6.31 -40.53
CA ASN A 25 -45.92 -6.86 -39.34
C ASN A 25 -45.36 -8.08 -38.54
N ASN A 26 -45.51 -8.20 -37.20
CA ASN A 26 -46.29 -7.40 -36.24
C ASN A 26 -45.90 -7.64 -34.75
N ASN A 27 -46.04 -6.59 -33.93
CA ASN A 27 -46.70 -6.52 -32.61
C ASN A 27 -46.41 -7.52 -31.45
N ASN A 28 -45.93 -6.92 -30.34
CA ASN A 28 -46.68 -6.68 -29.08
C ASN A 28 -46.32 -7.36 -27.73
N ASP A 29 -46.32 -6.45 -26.74
CA ASP A 29 -46.81 -6.55 -25.35
C ASP A 29 -45.95 -7.14 -24.20
N ILE A 30 -46.00 -6.37 -23.10
CA ILE A 30 -45.34 -6.55 -21.79
C ILE A 30 -46.38 -7.17 -20.83
N PRO A 31 -45.97 -8.02 -19.87
CA PRO A 31 -46.25 -7.65 -18.48
C PRO A 31 -45.12 -7.99 -17.47
N LEU A 32 -45.07 -7.20 -16.40
CA LEU A 32 -44.24 -7.42 -15.20
C LEU A 32 -44.75 -8.60 -14.36
N ARG A 33 -43.85 -9.47 -13.84
CA ARG A 33 -44.00 -10.03 -12.48
C ARG A 33 -42.73 -10.60 -11.85
N ASN A 34 -42.57 -10.37 -10.55
CA ASN A 34 -41.64 -11.05 -9.65
C ASN A 34 -41.82 -12.58 -9.63
N GLN A 35 -40.73 -13.35 -9.57
CA GLN A 35 -40.62 -14.47 -8.62
C GLN A 35 -39.16 -14.93 -8.35
N ARG A 36 -38.92 -15.43 -7.13
CA ARG A 36 -37.66 -16.07 -6.70
C ARG A 36 -37.60 -17.53 -7.20
N ARG A 37 -36.41 -18.04 -7.50
CA ARG A 37 -35.88 -19.41 -7.22
C ARG A 37 -34.49 -19.53 -7.86
N SER A 38 -33.41 -19.67 -7.08
CA SER A 38 -32.79 -20.96 -6.70
C SER A 38 -32.48 -21.86 -7.91
N LEU A 39 -31.23 -21.84 -8.36
CA LEU A 39 -30.69 -22.80 -9.33
C LEU A 39 -29.87 -23.85 -8.58
N SER A 40 -30.40 -25.06 -8.53
CA SER A 40 -29.70 -26.28 -8.13
C SER A 40 -28.77 -26.76 -9.25
N ILE A 41 -27.75 -27.53 -8.85
CA ILE A 41 -26.81 -28.19 -9.75
C ILE A 41 -27.50 -29.43 -10.37
N SER A 42 -27.33 -29.66 -11.66
CA SER A 42 -27.53 -30.99 -12.25
C SER A 42 -26.22 -31.49 -12.88
N VAL A 43 -25.81 -32.68 -12.46
CA VAL A 43 -24.74 -33.46 -13.12
C VAL A 43 -25.37 -34.16 -14.32
N ALA A 44 -24.71 -34.10 -15.48
CA ALA A 44 -25.08 -34.87 -16.65
C ALA A 44 -23.88 -35.65 -17.16
N SER A 45 -23.97 -36.98 -17.10
CA SER A 45 -23.06 -37.92 -17.74
C SER A 45 -23.50 -38.15 -19.19
N SER A 46 -22.55 -38.14 -20.14
CA SER A 46 -22.80 -38.61 -21.51
C SER A 46 -21.77 -39.67 -21.92
N THR A 47 -22.26 -40.89 -22.10
CA THR A 47 -21.60 -41.99 -22.81
C THR A 47 -21.96 -41.93 -24.29
N GLU A 48 -20.97 -41.97 -25.17
CA GLU A 48 -21.15 -42.31 -26.60
C GLU A 48 -20.03 -43.27 -27.05
N SER A 49 -20.26 -43.99 -28.15
CA SER A 49 -19.68 -45.32 -28.40
C SER A 49 -19.06 -45.52 -29.80
N HIS A 50 -18.26 -46.60 -29.90
CA HIS A 50 -17.79 -47.33 -31.11
C HIS A 50 -16.59 -46.79 -31.93
N PRO A 51 -15.87 -47.65 -32.70
CA PRO A 51 -15.71 -49.13 -32.60
C PRO A 51 -14.24 -49.66 -32.68
N ASN A 52 -14.07 -50.98 -32.54
CA ASN A 52 -12.85 -51.77 -32.84
C ASN A 52 -12.54 -51.76 -34.38
N ASN A 53 -11.35 -52.07 -34.94
CA ASN A 53 -10.60 -53.33 -34.80
C ASN A 53 -9.24 -53.36 -35.58
N THR A 54 -8.24 -54.09 -35.04
CA THR A 54 -7.17 -54.92 -35.68
C THR A 54 -6.35 -54.51 -36.95
N HIS A 55 -5.01 -54.46 -36.80
CA HIS A 55 -3.96 -55.25 -37.56
C HIS A 55 -2.54 -54.77 -37.14
N SER A 56 -1.71 -55.52 -36.39
CA SER A 56 -0.78 -56.63 -36.74
C SER A 56 0.61 -56.23 -37.32
N GLY A 57 1.73 -56.61 -36.67
CA GLY A 57 3.09 -56.55 -37.26
C GLY A 57 4.32 -56.54 -36.32
N ASP A 58 4.76 -57.71 -35.83
CA ASP A 58 6.17 -58.19 -35.66
C ASP A 58 7.33 -57.23 -35.26
N SER A 59 8.21 -57.49 -34.26
CA SER A 59 8.93 -58.76 -34.00
C SER A 59 9.95 -58.70 -32.84
N LYS A 60 10.21 -59.88 -32.20
CA LYS A 60 11.49 -60.37 -31.56
C LYS A 60 12.13 -59.54 -30.41
N LYS A 61 12.77 -60.11 -29.36
CA LYS A 61 13.10 -61.50 -28.96
C LYS A 61 13.53 -61.52 -27.46
N SER A 62 13.47 -62.69 -26.82
CA SER A 62 14.33 -63.20 -25.72
C SER A 62 13.63 -63.56 -24.39
N SER A 63 13.84 -64.84 -24.02
CA SER A 63 13.77 -65.44 -22.67
C SER A 63 14.32 -64.53 -21.56
N GLY A 64 13.82 -64.57 -20.31
CA GLY A 64 12.81 -65.45 -19.71
C GLY A 64 13.37 -66.21 -18.50
N ASN A 65 13.00 -65.78 -17.30
CA ASN A 65 12.90 -66.65 -16.13
C ASN A 65 11.91 -66.06 -15.11
N VAL A 66 11.19 -66.92 -14.39
CA VAL A 66 10.07 -66.56 -13.50
C VAL A 66 10.56 -66.51 -12.05
N ASN A 67 10.05 -65.55 -11.26
CA ASN A 67 9.76 -65.74 -9.84
C ASN A 67 8.70 -64.71 -9.40
N ASN A 68 7.72 -65.17 -8.60
CA ASN A 68 6.57 -64.38 -8.17
C ASN A 68 6.87 -63.68 -6.83
N GLU A 69 6.46 -62.41 -6.66
CA GLU A 69 5.71 -61.84 -5.52
C GLU A 69 5.60 -60.29 -5.68
N PRO A 70 4.68 -59.61 -4.97
CA PRO A 70 3.72 -58.69 -5.63
C PRO A 70 4.18 -57.25 -5.87
N ASP A 71 3.57 -56.64 -6.89
CA ASP A 71 3.80 -55.26 -7.33
C ASP A 71 3.36 -54.21 -6.28
N ASP A 72 4.32 -53.51 -5.68
CA ASP A 72 4.15 -52.18 -5.07
C ASP A 72 4.73 -51.10 -6.00
N ASP A 73 4.07 -50.91 -7.14
CA ASP A 73 4.57 -50.03 -8.20
C ASP A 73 4.17 -48.56 -7.98
N SER A 74 4.68 -48.00 -6.89
CA SER A 74 4.50 -46.59 -6.48
C SER A 74 5.43 -45.62 -7.23
N LYS A 75 5.37 -45.61 -8.58
CA LYS A 75 6.09 -44.62 -9.40
C LYS A 75 5.25 -44.01 -10.53
N GLY A 76 5.17 -42.67 -10.52
CA GLY A 76 5.12 -41.91 -11.79
C GLY A 76 3.91 -41.04 -12.08
N LEU A 77 3.51 -40.15 -11.17
CA LEU A 77 2.71 -38.96 -11.55
C LEU A 77 3.33 -37.68 -10.97
N SER A 78 4.42 -37.23 -11.59
CA SER A 78 4.96 -35.88 -11.44
C SER A 78 3.99 -34.85 -12.04
N LYS A 79 2.88 -34.58 -11.35
CA LYS A 79 2.05 -33.41 -11.63
C LYS A 79 2.66 -32.20 -10.95
N LYS A 80 3.16 -31.27 -11.76
CA LYS A 80 3.60 -29.94 -11.31
C LYS A 80 2.47 -29.27 -10.55
N ASP A 81 2.65 -29.07 -9.25
CA ASP A 81 1.80 -28.18 -8.46
C ASP A 81 1.95 -26.75 -8.95
N THR A 82 1.03 -26.31 -9.81
CA THR A 82 0.76 -24.88 -10.01
C THR A 82 0.01 -24.35 -8.79
N ALA A 83 0.68 -24.30 -7.65
CA ALA A 83 0.18 -23.65 -6.45
C ALA A 83 -0.02 -22.15 -6.75
N PRO A 84 -1.19 -21.57 -6.44
CA PRO A 84 -1.38 -20.13 -6.59
C PRO A 84 -0.48 -19.37 -5.60
N ASN A 85 0.16 -18.30 -6.08
CA ASN A 85 0.97 -17.41 -5.24
C ASN A 85 0.09 -16.85 -4.11
N THR A 86 0.20 -17.41 -2.90
CA THR A 86 -0.58 -16.99 -1.74
C THR A 86 0.29 -17.05 -0.49
N PHE A 87 0.37 -15.93 0.22
CA PHE A 87 1.33 -15.61 1.29
C PHE A 87 1.03 -16.31 2.64
N LEU A 88 0.66 -17.60 2.63
CA LEU A 88 0.24 -18.35 3.83
C LEU A 88 0.62 -19.84 3.77
N THR A 89 1.90 -20.18 3.81
CA THR A 89 2.34 -21.52 4.23
C THR A 89 2.21 -21.64 5.75
N ARG A 90 1.22 -22.42 6.21
CA ARG A 90 1.01 -22.70 7.64
C ARG A 90 2.22 -23.42 8.25
N HIS A 91 2.89 -22.80 9.21
CA HIS A 91 3.87 -23.46 10.09
C HIS A 91 3.58 -23.16 11.59
N PRO A 92 4.16 -23.93 12.54
CA PRO A 92 3.72 -23.99 13.94
C PRO A 92 3.83 -22.69 14.74
N TRP A 93 3.21 -22.65 15.93
CA TRP A 93 3.09 -21.42 16.73
C TRP A 93 4.42 -20.80 17.14
N LEU A 94 5.51 -21.57 17.25
CA LEU A 94 6.87 -21.03 17.30
C LEU A 94 7.27 -20.50 15.91
N MET A 95 6.84 -19.26 15.62
CA MET A 95 7.44 -18.46 14.56
C MET A 95 8.94 -18.35 14.80
N GLY A 96 9.74 -18.95 13.92
CA GLY A 96 11.19 -18.76 13.94
C GLY A 96 11.55 -17.30 13.72
N TRP A 97 12.61 -16.83 14.38
CA TRP A 97 13.14 -15.46 14.25
C TRP A 97 13.58 -15.08 12.83
N ASN A 98 13.62 -16.05 11.91
CA ASN A 98 13.98 -15.91 10.50
C ASN A 98 12.76 -15.83 9.55
N HIS A 99 11.53 -15.67 10.06
CA HIS A 99 10.35 -15.44 9.19
C HIS A 99 10.46 -14.07 8.49
N GLU A 100 9.91 -13.95 7.27
CA GLU A 100 10.03 -12.75 6.43
C GLU A 100 9.61 -11.45 7.14
N ASP A 101 8.52 -11.51 7.91
CA ASP A 101 7.98 -10.40 8.72
C ASP A 101 8.94 -9.82 9.78
N TRP A 102 9.99 -10.56 10.20
CA TRP A 102 10.94 -10.10 11.22
C TRP A 102 12.15 -9.38 10.63
N TRP A 103 12.43 -9.55 9.34
CA TRP A 103 13.55 -8.90 8.67
C TRP A 103 13.50 -7.35 8.70
N PRO A 104 12.33 -6.68 8.60
CA PRO A 104 12.25 -5.25 8.87
C PRO A 104 12.73 -4.85 10.27
N CYS A 105 12.41 -5.64 11.30
CA CYS A 105 12.86 -5.40 12.68
C CYS A 105 14.38 -5.50 12.77
N TRP A 106 14.97 -6.59 12.25
CA TRP A 106 16.41 -6.83 12.33
C TRP A 106 17.21 -5.77 11.58
N ILE A 107 16.81 -5.43 10.35
CA ILE A 107 17.47 -4.39 9.55
C ILE A 107 17.32 -3.02 10.22
N GLY A 108 16.12 -2.66 10.68
CA GLY A 108 15.87 -1.37 11.31
C GLY A 108 16.63 -1.18 12.64
N LEU A 109 16.64 -2.20 13.51
CA LEU A 109 17.39 -2.17 14.78
C LEU A 109 18.91 -2.13 14.56
N PHE A 110 19.41 -2.87 13.57
CA PHE A 110 20.83 -2.84 13.20
C PHE A 110 21.24 -1.46 12.66
N LEU A 111 20.45 -0.88 11.76
CA LEU A 111 20.68 0.46 11.22
C LEU A 111 20.55 1.54 12.31
N PHE A 112 19.59 1.42 13.23
CA PHE A 112 19.47 2.32 14.38
C PHE A 112 20.74 2.30 15.24
N ALA A 113 21.27 1.11 15.56
CA ALA A 113 22.52 0.98 16.32
C ALA A 113 23.72 1.59 15.55
N LEU A 114 23.80 1.38 14.24
CA LEU A 114 24.83 2.02 13.40
C LEU A 114 24.70 3.56 13.38
N VAL A 115 23.48 4.09 13.30
CA VAL A 115 23.22 5.55 13.34
C VAL A 115 23.63 6.13 14.70
N ALA A 116 23.26 5.49 15.81
CA ALA A 116 23.66 5.93 17.15
C ALA A 116 25.20 5.98 17.29
N ILE A 117 25.90 4.95 16.82
CA ILE A 117 27.38 4.90 16.80
C ILE A 117 27.96 5.95 15.85
N ALA A 118 27.34 6.20 14.70
CA ALA A 118 27.80 7.18 13.72
C ALA A 118 27.70 8.62 14.24
N VAL A 119 26.57 8.98 14.86
CA VAL A 119 26.38 10.30 15.51
C VAL A 119 27.39 10.50 16.64
N HIS A 120 27.54 9.51 17.52
CA HIS A 120 28.50 9.59 18.62
C HIS A 120 29.96 9.72 18.15
N LYS A 121 30.28 9.23 16.95
CA LYS A 121 31.59 9.41 16.29
C LYS A 121 31.71 10.69 15.45
N GLY A 122 30.72 11.58 15.49
CA GLY A 122 30.72 12.83 14.73
C GLY A 122 30.59 12.66 13.21
N VAL A 123 30.06 11.54 12.73
CA VAL A 123 29.87 11.29 11.29
C VAL A 123 28.73 12.17 10.76
N PRO A 124 28.95 13.00 9.72
CA PRO A 124 27.91 13.87 9.17
C PRO A 124 26.81 13.07 8.46
N MET A 125 25.59 13.60 8.54
CA MET A 125 24.41 13.01 7.90
C MET A 125 24.49 13.04 6.36
N ALA A 126 24.04 11.97 5.72
CA ALA A 126 24.11 11.76 4.28
C ALA A 126 22.91 12.36 3.51
N GLN A 127 22.84 13.69 3.45
CA GLN A 127 21.75 14.42 2.77
C GLN A 127 22.24 15.30 1.60
N PHE A 128 21.42 15.40 0.54
CA PHE A 128 21.62 16.37 -0.52
C PHE A 128 21.44 17.80 0.01
N LEU A 129 22.37 18.69 -0.32
CA LEU A 129 22.18 20.11 -0.05
C LEU A 129 21.11 20.69 -1.00
N PRO A 130 20.28 21.65 -0.55
CA PRO A 130 19.38 22.36 -1.43
C PRO A 130 20.15 23.08 -2.53
N TRP A 131 19.70 22.95 -3.77
CA TRP A 131 20.32 23.59 -4.93
C TRP A 131 19.36 24.60 -5.57
N GLY A 132 19.86 25.42 -6.50
CA GLY A 132 19.08 26.47 -7.15
C GLY A 132 19.35 26.55 -8.65
N SER A 133 20.29 27.41 -9.04
CA SER A 133 20.70 27.59 -10.43
C SER A 133 21.69 26.52 -10.93
N ASN A 134 22.50 25.93 -10.04
CA ASN A 134 23.42 24.83 -10.39
C ASN A 134 23.09 23.55 -9.60
N PRO A 135 22.66 22.46 -10.27
CA PRO A 135 22.28 21.22 -9.59
C PRO A 135 23.45 20.46 -8.95
N PHE A 136 24.69 20.71 -9.37
CA PHE A 136 25.88 20.09 -8.78
C PHE A 136 26.23 20.68 -7.41
N ASP A 137 25.62 21.80 -7.00
CA ASP A 137 25.79 22.36 -5.66
C ASP A 137 25.29 21.40 -4.56
N SER A 138 24.27 20.59 -4.88
CA SER A 138 23.76 19.53 -4.00
C SER A 138 24.82 18.51 -3.58
N LEU A 139 25.84 18.30 -4.44
CA LEU A 139 26.91 17.31 -4.27
C LEU A 139 28.14 17.85 -3.53
N LYS A 140 28.22 19.16 -3.23
CA LYS A 140 29.41 19.80 -2.62
C LYS A 140 29.59 19.51 -1.12
N GLY A 141 28.57 19.01 -0.43
CA GLY A 141 28.63 18.70 1.00
C GLY A 141 29.48 17.48 1.34
N THR A 142 30.22 17.53 2.45
CA THR A 142 31.02 16.39 2.97
C THR A 142 30.16 15.19 3.37
N GLY A 143 28.89 15.39 3.71
CA GLY A 143 27.92 14.32 3.96
C GLY A 143 27.61 13.45 2.73
N ASN A 144 27.87 13.93 1.50
CA ASN A 144 27.54 13.19 0.28
C ASN A 144 28.37 11.90 0.10
N TYR A 145 29.58 11.81 0.69
CA TYR A 145 30.31 10.54 0.76
C TYR A 145 29.54 9.47 1.54
N GLY A 146 28.70 9.87 2.50
CA GLY A 146 27.80 8.97 3.21
C GLY A 146 26.75 8.31 2.31
N LEU A 147 26.36 8.95 1.19
CA LEU A 147 25.44 8.34 0.21
C LEU A 147 26.07 7.13 -0.49
N LEU A 148 27.37 7.21 -0.80
CA LEU A 148 28.14 6.10 -1.37
C LEU A 148 28.30 4.92 -0.40
N VAL A 149 28.17 5.15 0.91
CA VAL A 149 28.16 4.10 1.94
C VAL A 149 26.74 3.57 2.18
N MET A 150 25.74 4.46 2.20
CA MET A 150 24.31 4.11 2.38
C MET A 150 23.84 3.13 1.29
N PHE A 151 24.15 3.41 0.02
CA PHE A 151 23.72 2.59 -1.10
C PHE A 151 24.08 1.09 -0.97
N PRO A 152 25.37 0.70 -0.87
CA PRO A 152 25.74 -0.71 -0.74
C PRO A 152 25.29 -1.31 0.59
N LEU A 153 25.25 -0.52 1.69
CA LEU A 153 24.80 -1.01 2.99
C LEU A 153 23.31 -1.40 2.97
N GLN A 154 22.43 -0.52 2.47
CA GLN A 154 21.00 -0.78 2.36
C GLN A 154 20.72 -1.95 1.40
N GLY A 155 21.42 -1.99 0.26
CA GLY A 155 21.33 -3.08 -0.71
C GLY A 155 21.76 -4.43 -0.13
N LEU A 156 22.89 -4.47 0.58
CA LEU A 156 23.40 -5.67 1.23
C LEU A 156 22.44 -6.21 2.29
N LEU A 157 21.87 -5.34 3.14
CA LEU A 157 20.96 -5.74 4.21
C LEU A 157 19.66 -6.34 3.65
N VAL A 158 19.10 -5.75 2.59
CA VAL A 158 17.90 -6.28 1.93
C VAL A 158 18.20 -7.56 1.16
N TRP A 159 19.34 -7.63 0.46
CA TRP A 159 19.79 -8.84 -0.22
C TRP A 159 19.99 -10.00 0.76
N LEU A 160 20.58 -9.75 1.92
CA LEU A 160 20.80 -10.75 2.97
C LEU A 160 19.45 -11.29 3.50
N ALA A 161 18.47 -10.41 3.74
CA ALA A 161 17.11 -10.83 4.10
C ALA A 161 16.49 -11.75 3.03
N LEU A 162 16.52 -11.33 1.76
CA LEU A 162 15.97 -12.10 0.64
C LEU A 162 16.68 -13.44 0.44
N TRP A 163 17.99 -13.51 0.65
CA TRP A 163 18.77 -14.74 0.64
C TRP A 163 18.36 -15.69 1.78
N MET A 164 18.24 -15.17 3.00
CA MET A 164 17.87 -15.95 4.20
C MET A 164 16.43 -16.50 4.16
N ILE A 165 15.51 -15.77 3.53
CA ILE A 165 14.13 -16.21 3.24
C ILE A 165 14.09 -17.18 2.03
N LYS A 166 15.18 -17.26 1.24
CA LYS A 166 15.26 -17.98 -0.05
C LYS A 166 14.23 -17.46 -1.07
N ALA A 167 14.06 -16.14 -1.13
CA ALA A 167 13.11 -15.48 -2.02
C ALA A 167 13.39 -15.80 -3.50
N LYS A 168 12.35 -15.92 -4.32
CA LYS A 168 12.50 -16.27 -5.74
C LYS A 168 13.35 -15.24 -6.49
N ALA A 169 14.39 -15.72 -7.17
CA ALA A 169 15.36 -14.90 -7.91
C ALA A 169 16.19 -13.91 -7.05
N TRP A 170 16.39 -14.20 -5.75
CA TRP A 170 17.23 -13.39 -4.85
C TRP A 170 18.64 -13.07 -5.41
N GLU A 171 19.23 -13.99 -6.18
CA GLU A 171 20.51 -13.81 -6.86
C GLU A 171 20.54 -12.61 -7.81
N GLN A 172 19.41 -12.29 -8.45
CA GLN A 172 19.29 -11.20 -9.43
C GLN A 172 18.90 -9.86 -8.80
N PHE A 173 18.71 -9.80 -7.48
CA PHE A 173 18.22 -8.63 -6.77
C PHE A 173 19.09 -7.38 -6.99
N TYR A 174 20.41 -7.53 -7.05
CA TYR A 174 21.32 -6.39 -7.19
C TYR A 174 21.03 -5.53 -8.43
N LEU A 175 20.65 -6.16 -9.57
CA LEU A 175 20.27 -5.44 -10.80
C LEU A 175 19.01 -4.59 -10.60
N GLY A 176 17.99 -5.15 -9.97
CA GLY A 176 16.75 -4.44 -9.69
C GLY A 176 16.94 -3.35 -8.63
N PHE A 177 17.75 -3.62 -7.61
CA PHE A 177 18.06 -2.68 -6.55
C PHE A 177 18.82 -1.46 -7.07
N ILE A 178 19.80 -1.63 -7.97
CA ILE A 178 20.46 -0.51 -8.66
C ILE A 178 19.42 0.38 -9.35
N VAL A 179 18.48 -0.20 -10.10
CA VAL A 179 17.45 0.57 -10.81
C VAL A 179 16.51 1.29 -9.85
N VAL A 180 16.00 0.61 -8.82
CA VAL A 180 15.11 1.21 -7.80
C VAL A 180 15.82 2.36 -7.08
N TYR A 181 17.06 2.14 -6.63
CA TYR A 181 17.83 3.13 -5.89
C TYR A 181 18.23 4.34 -6.74
N VAL A 182 18.65 4.14 -8.00
CA VAL A 182 18.97 5.25 -8.92
C VAL A 182 17.75 6.13 -9.16
N ILE A 183 16.55 5.54 -9.28
CA ILE A 183 15.30 6.32 -9.36
C ILE A 183 15.06 7.07 -8.05
N SER A 184 15.15 6.42 -6.88
CA SER A 184 14.99 7.09 -5.59
C SER A 184 15.99 8.23 -5.37
N LEU A 185 17.23 8.05 -5.80
CA LEU A 185 18.28 9.07 -5.77
C LEU A 185 17.91 10.27 -6.65
N PHE A 186 17.46 10.02 -7.88
CA PHE A 186 17.01 11.08 -8.79
C PHE A 186 15.77 11.81 -8.27
N SER A 187 14.82 11.09 -7.65
CA SER A 187 13.65 11.67 -6.98
C SER A 187 14.02 12.58 -5.80
N LYS A 188 14.93 12.15 -4.91
CA LYS A 188 15.42 12.98 -3.80
C LYS A 188 16.25 14.17 -4.30
N TRP A 189 17.08 13.99 -5.33
CA TRP A 189 17.86 15.07 -5.93
C TRP A 189 16.98 16.14 -6.58
N LEU A 190 15.91 15.77 -7.28
CA LEU A 190 14.91 16.72 -7.79
C LEU A 190 14.13 17.40 -6.66
N ALA A 191 13.73 16.68 -5.62
CA ALA A 191 13.05 17.26 -4.45
C ALA A 191 13.94 18.25 -3.67
N ALA A 192 15.27 18.16 -3.80
CA ALA A 192 16.22 19.12 -3.22
C ALA A 192 16.34 20.45 -3.98
N GLN A 193 15.74 20.61 -5.16
CA GLN A 193 15.74 21.88 -5.90
C GLN A 193 14.91 22.94 -5.16
N ASN A 194 15.46 24.13 -4.91
CA ASN A 194 14.84 25.18 -4.09
C ASN A 194 13.40 25.50 -4.51
N SER A 195 13.11 25.59 -5.81
CA SER A 195 11.75 25.86 -6.32
C SER A 195 10.77 24.69 -6.10
N ILE A 196 11.25 23.45 -6.19
CA ILE A 196 10.46 22.22 -5.98
C ILE A 196 10.22 22.00 -4.48
N LYS A 197 11.25 22.30 -3.67
CA LYS A 197 11.18 22.33 -2.21
C LYS A 197 10.26 23.42 -1.68
N SER A 198 10.25 24.62 -2.28
CA SER A 198 9.27 25.66 -1.94
C SER A 198 7.85 25.31 -2.39
N ALA A 199 7.70 24.60 -3.51
CA ALA A 199 6.43 23.99 -3.91
C ALA A 199 6.05 22.75 -3.09
N SER A 200 6.89 22.34 -2.13
CA SER A 200 6.70 21.18 -1.23
C SER A 200 6.36 19.87 -1.93
N LEU A 201 6.87 19.69 -3.16
CA LEU A 201 6.78 18.44 -3.90
C LEU A 201 7.77 17.43 -3.30
N GLY A 202 7.26 16.61 -2.38
CA GLY A 202 8.01 15.51 -1.78
C GLY A 202 8.61 14.55 -2.80
N ASP A 203 9.73 13.93 -2.43
CA ASP A 203 10.43 12.91 -3.22
C ASP A 203 9.57 11.68 -3.52
N SER A 204 8.60 11.36 -2.66
CA SER A 204 7.59 10.30 -2.84
C SER A 204 6.80 10.42 -4.15
N ILE A 205 6.45 11.64 -4.56
CA ILE A 205 5.66 11.93 -5.77
C ILE A 205 6.50 11.58 -7.00
N TRP A 206 7.73 12.08 -7.03
CA TRP A 206 8.70 11.81 -8.09
C TRP A 206 9.05 10.32 -8.15
N ALA A 207 9.17 9.66 -7.00
CA ALA A 207 9.47 8.23 -6.90
C ALA A 207 8.34 7.38 -7.52
N ILE A 208 7.08 7.64 -7.17
CA ILE A 208 5.92 6.97 -7.77
C ILE A 208 5.82 7.29 -9.26
N LEU A 209 6.00 8.55 -9.66
CA LEU A 209 5.91 8.98 -11.05
C LEU A 209 6.96 8.29 -11.93
N PHE A 210 8.23 8.29 -11.55
CA PHE A 210 9.29 7.64 -12.32
C PHE A 210 9.21 6.12 -12.27
N GLY A 211 8.81 5.52 -11.14
CA GLY A 211 8.52 4.09 -11.06
C GLY A 211 7.39 3.69 -12.03
N ALA A 212 6.31 4.48 -12.11
CA ALA A 212 5.21 4.26 -13.03
C ALA A 212 5.63 4.47 -14.49
N ILE A 213 6.39 5.52 -14.80
CA ILE A 213 6.95 5.73 -16.14
C ILE A 213 7.79 4.52 -16.56
N LEU A 214 8.73 4.06 -15.71
CA LEU A 214 9.55 2.88 -16.00
C LEU A 214 8.69 1.63 -16.22
N ARG A 215 7.69 1.37 -15.37
CA ARG A 215 6.79 0.21 -15.53
C ARG A 215 6.01 0.26 -16.84
N ASN A 216 5.52 1.42 -17.26
CA ASN A 216 4.72 1.54 -18.48
C ASN A 216 5.60 1.48 -19.75
N VAL A 217 6.82 2.03 -19.71
CA VAL A 217 7.83 1.85 -20.76
C VAL A 217 8.23 0.37 -20.90
N MET A 218 8.47 -0.33 -19.79
CA MET A 218 8.87 -1.75 -19.81
C MET A 218 7.73 -2.72 -20.17
N ALA A 219 6.49 -2.42 -19.79
CA ALA A 219 5.35 -3.28 -20.09
C ALA A 219 5.00 -3.26 -21.59
N GLY A 220 5.17 -2.11 -22.25
CA GLY A 220 4.85 -1.93 -23.66
C GLY A 220 3.37 -2.17 -23.98
N ALA A 221 3.10 -2.70 -25.18
CA ALA A 221 1.74 -3.06 -25.57
C ALA A 221 1.16 -4.20 -24.70
N PRO A 222 -0.15 -4.14 -24.33
CA PRO A 222 -0.82 -5.22 -23.61
C PRO A 222 -0.74 -6.56 -24.34
N LEU A 223 -0.88 -7.67 -23.61
CA LEU A 223 -1.10 -8.98 -24.22
C LEU A 223 -2.48 -9.04 -24.91
N PRO A 224 -2.70 -9.99 -25.84
CA PRO A 224 -4.01 -10.20 -26.47
C PRO A 224 -5.18 -10.41 -25.49
N ASP A 225 -4.91 -10.94 -24.29
CA ASP A 225 -5.89 -11.10 -23.19
C ASP A 225 -6.14 -9.81 -22.37
N GLY A 226 -5.64 -8.65 -22.83
CA GLY A 226 -5.81 -7.36 -22.13
C GLY A 226 -5.12 -7.28 -20.75
N ARG A 227 -4.23 -8.23 -20.44
CA ARG A 227 -3.35 -8.20 -19.26
C ARG A 227 -1.99 -7.60 -19.63
N SER A 228 -1.34 -6.99 -18.67
CA SER A 228 0.02 -6.50 -18.88
C SER A 228 1.07 -7.61 -18.79
N LYS A 229 2.24 -7.37 -19.41
CA LYS A 229 3.43 -8.20 -19.21
C LYS A 229 3.87 -8.12 -17.73
N PRO A 230 4.24 -9.24 -17.10
CA PRO A 230 4.83 -9.22 -15.77
C PRO A 230 6.20 -8.50 -15.79
N LEU A 231 6.57 -7.89 -14.67
CA LEU A 231 7.93 -7.38 -14.46
C LEU A 231 8.96 -8.51 -14.65
N PRO A 232 10.14 -8.22 -15.24
CA PRO A 232 11.20 -9.21 -15.36
C PRO A 232 11.68 -9.63 -13.96
N PRO A 233 12.13 -10.88 -13.75
CA PRO A 233 12.43 -11.42 -12.42
C PRO A 233 13.39 -10.55 -11.59
N TRP A 234 14.45 -10.04 -12.22
CA TRP A 234 15.46 -9.18 -11.58
C TRP A 234 14.90 -7.85 -11.03
N LEU A 235 13.88 -7.26 -11.67
CA LEU A 235 13.23 -6.05 -11.15
C LEU A 235 12.09 -6.40 -10.20
N LYS A 236 11.37 -7.50 -10.46
CA LYS A 236 10.27 -7.94 -9.59
C LYS A 236 10.74 -8.33 -8.20
N VAL A 237 11.92 -8.95 -8.07
CA VAL A 237 12.51 -9.29 -6.77
C VAL A 237 12.98 -8.05 -6.00
N ALA A 238 13.26 -6.92 -6.67
CA ALA A 238 13.63 -5.66 -6.03
C ALA A 238 12.42 -4.78 -5.66
N GLN A 239 11.22 -5.11 -6.14
CA GLN A 239 9.96 -4.40 -5.86
C GLN A 239 9.41 -4.76 -4.46
N GLN A 240 10.22 -4.53 -3.41
CA GLN A 240 9.95 -4.96 -2.03
C GLN A 240 9.25 -3.86 -1.20
N THR A 241 8.13 -3.35 -1.73
CA THR A 241 7.35 -2.24 -1.16
C THR A 241 7.15 -2.36 0.36
N GLU A 242 6.67 -3.51 0.84
CA GLU A 242 6.32 -3.74 2.24
C GLU A 242 7.56 -3.80 3.16
N LEU A 243 8.62 -4.49 2.73
CA LEU A 243 9.89 -4.58 3.46
C LEU A 243 10.52 -3.20 3.64
N TYR A 244 10.60 -2.41 2.57
CA TYR A 244 11.18 -1.08 2.61
C TYR A 244 10.40 -0.14 3.56
N ILE A 245 9.07 -0.06 3.45
CA ILE A 245 8.29 0.82 4.33
C ILE A 245 8.36 0.34 5.79
N ALA A 246 8.35 -0.97 6.04
CA ALA A 246 8.48 -1.52 7.38
C ALA A 246 9.84 -1.21 8.03
N ILE A 247 10.95 -1.26 7.26
CA ILE A 247 12.27 -0.81 7.74
C ILE A 247 12.24 0.67 8.11
N SER A 248 11.63 1.51 7.27
CA SER A 248 11.49 2.95 7.54
C SER A 248 10.71 3.23 8.82
N LEU A 249 9.69 2.43 9.14
CA LEU A 249 8.90 2.58 10.36
C LEU A 249 9.67 2.11 11.61
N VAL A 250 10.47 1.05 11.50
CA VAL A 250 11.30 0.58 12.62
C VAL A 250 12.37 1.61 13.00
N LEU A 251 12.86 2.41 12.06
CA LEU A 251 13.84 3.49 12.28
C LEU A 251 13.24 4.77 12.90
N LEU A 252 11.92 4.84 13.06
CA LEU A 252 11.22 6.05 13.50
C LEU A 252 11.42 6.29 15.01
N CYS A 253 12.32 7.22 15.35
CA CYS A 253 12.69 7.50 16.74
C CYS A 253 11.71 8.48 17.40
N ILE A 254 11.00 8.02 18.43
CA ILE A 254 10.09 8.87 19.22
C ILE A 254 10.78 9.32 20.50
N ASN A 255 10.96 10.63 20.69
CA ASN A 255 11.43 11.20 21.95
C ASN A 255 10.28 11.27 22.97
N PHE A 256 10.38 10.51 24.05
CA PHE A 256 9.35 10.46 25.10
C PHE A 256 9.26 11.77 25.89
N ASP A 257 10.31 12.58 25.95
CA ASP A 257 10.29 13.85 26.70
C ASP A 257 9.49 14.94 25.97
N VAL A 258 9.49 14.92 24.63
CA VAL A 258 8.59 15.74 23.78
C VAL A 258 7.18 15.15 23.76
N LEU A 259 7.05 13.82 23.79
CA LEU A 259 5.76 13.13 23.78
C LEU A 259 4.95 13.39 25.06
N LYS A 260 5.53 13.23 26.26
CA LYS A 260 4.82 13.30 27.56
C LYS A 260 3.81 14.47 27.71
N PRO A 261 4.17 15.75 27.48
CA PRO A 261 3.24 16.86 27.70
C PRO A 261 2.16 16.97 26.61
N LEU A 262 2.44 16.50 25.40
CA LEU A 262 1.54 16.61 24.24
C LEU A 262 0.67 15.35 24.07
N ALA A 263 1.10 14.20 24.59
CA ALA A 263 0.50 12.89 24.38
C ALA A 263 -0.98 12.78 24.78
N PRO A 264 -1.46 13.29 25.92
CA PRO A 264 -2.88 13.14 26.28
C PRO A 264 -3.80 13.83 25.28
N ARG A 265 -3.39 15.01 24.79
CA ARG A 265 -4.12 15.82 23.80
C ARG A 265 -4.02 15.21 22.41
N ALA A 266 -2.83 14.76 22.02
CA ALA A 266 -2.59 14.05 20.77
C ALA A 266 -3.35 12.71 20.69
N LEU A 267 -3.40 11.96 21.80
CA LEU A 267 -4.21 10.75 21.93
C LEU A 267 -5.69 11.08 21.80
N PHE A 268 -6.19 12.12 22.47
CA PHE A 268 -7.59 12.52 22.35
C PHE A 268 -7.99 12.84 20.90
N VAL A 269 -7.19 13.62 20.17
CA VAL A 269 -7.44 13.90 18.74
C VAL A 269 -7.36 12.61 17.93
N SER A 270 -6.20 11.95 17.86
CA SER A 270 -5.99 10.84 16.94
C SER A 270 -6.80 9.58 17.28
N TRP A 271 -7.01 9.24 18.55
CA TRP A 271 -7.72 8.01 18.94
C TRP A 271 -9.25 8.15 18.95
N LEU A 272 -9.78 9.38 18.93
CA LEU A 272 -11.22 9.60 18.69
C LEU A 272 -11.51 9.66 17.19
N ASP A 273 -10.74 10.46 16.45
CA ASP A 273 -10.99 10.78 15.04
C ASP A 273 -10.72 9.57 14.14
N THR A 274 -9.48 9.07 14.15
CA THR A 274 -9.03 8.01 13.24
C THR A 274 -9.89 6.74 13.30
N PRO A 275 -10.22 6.15 14.48
CA PRO A 275 -11.01 4.91 14.50
C PRO A 275 -12.48 5.15 14.13
N SER A 276 -13.05 6.32 14.44
CA SER A 276 -14.45 6.62 14.12
C SER A 276 -14.62 6.85 12.61
N LEU A 277 -13.77 7.68 12.01
CA LEU A 277 -13.75 7.92 10.58
C LEU A 277 -13.38 6.66 9.79
N PHE A 278 -12.44 5.84 10.29
CA PHE A 278 -12.10 4.55 9.70
C PHE A 278 -13.34 3.67 9.46
N VAL A 279 -14.19 3.51 10.49
CA VAL A 279 -15.42 2.71 10.41
C VAL A 279 -16.44 3.37 9.48
N VAL A 280 -16.70 4.68 9.65
CA VAL A 280 -17.71 5.41 8.89
C VAL A 280 -17.40 5.39 7.40
N VAL A 281 -16.17 5.69 6.99
CA VAL A 281 -15.79 5.73 5.58
C VAL A 281 -15.68 4.34 4.97
N ALA A 282 -15.20 3.33 5.71
CA ALA A 282 -15.24 1.95 5.23
C ALA A 282 -16.68 1.49 4.96
N MET A 283 -17.65 1.93 5.78
CA MET A 283 -19.09 1.70 5.59
C MET A 283 -19.66 2.50 4.42
N ILE A 284 -19.30 3.77 4.24
CA ILE A 284 -19.75 4.62 3.10
C ILE A 284 -19.24 4.05 1.77
N GLY A 285 -17.95 3.71 1.67
CA GLY A 285 -17.36 3.13 0.46
C GLY A 285 -18.01 1.81 0.07
N THR A 286 -18.35 0.97 1.06
CA THR A 286 -19.05 -0.32 0.82
C THR A 286 -20.53 -0.12 0.45
N SER A 287 -21.25 0.74 1.19
CA SER A 287 -22.71 0.86 1.09
C SER A 287 -23.18 1.78 -0.04
N TRP A 288 -22.55 2.95 -0.17
CA TRP A 288 -22.95 3.99 -1.12
C TRP A 288 -22.22 3.83 -2.46
N LEU A 289 -20.89 3.74 -2.44
CA LEU A 289 -20.07 3.64 -3.66
C LEU A 289 -19.96 2.20 -4.19
N LYS A 290 -20.43 1.19 -3.43
CA LYS A 290 -20.38 -0.23 -3.80
C LYS A 290 -18.96 -0.67 -4.19
N ILE A 291 -17.98 -0.27 -3.39
CA ILE A 291 -16.60 -0.75 -3.42
C ILE A 291 -16.54 -2.05 -2.60
N ASP A 292 -15.64 -2.98 -2.92
CA ASP A 292 -15.49 -4.17 -2.09
C ASP A 292 -14.94 -3.82 -0.70
N LEU A 293 -15.42 -4.54 0.31
CA LEU A 293 -15.17 -4.22 1.71
C LEU A 293 -13.66 -4.25 2.09
N GLN A 294 -12.83 -5.06 1.42
CA GLN A 294 -11.39 -5.05 1.67
C GLN A 294 -10.76 -3.75 1.17
N THR A 295 -10.98 -3.39 -0.10
CA THR A 295 -10.46 -2.13 -0.66
C THR A 295 -11.03 -0.91 0.05
N SER A 296 -12.29 -0.95 0.49
CA SER A 296 -12.92 0.12 1.28
C SER A 296 -12.24 0.31 2.64
N MET A 297 -11.94 -0.78 3.37
CA MET A 297 -11.17 -0.70 4.62
C MET A 297 -9.72 -0.26 4.40
N ILE A 298 -9.05 -0.78 3.35
CA ILE A 298 -7.67 -0.41 3.00
C ILE A 298 -7.59 1.08 2.68
N MET A 299 -8.49 1.60 1.83
CA MET A 299 -8.56 3.03 1.51
C MET A 299 -8.86 3.89 2.75
N SER A 300 -9.84 3.48 3.56
CA SER A 300 -10.21 4.20 4.78
C SER A 300 -9.02 4.32 5.75
N GLY A 301 -8.32 3.22 6.03
CA GLY A 301 -7.14 3.27 6.88
C GLY A 301 -5.93 3.95 6.25
N ALA A 302 -5.84 3.96 4.91
CA ALA A 302 -4.85 4.76 4.20
C ALA A 302 -5.06 6.25 4.50
N THR A 303 -6.26 6.78 4.30
CA THR A 303 -6.62 8.16 4.62
C THR A 303 -6.37 8.48 6.10
N PHE A 304 -7.01 7.77 7.02
CA PHE A 304 -7.13 8.24 8.41
C PHE A 304 -5.95 7.96 9.35
N ILE A 305 -4.93 7.23 8.92
CA ILE A 305 -3.84 6.80 9.82
C ILE A 305 -2.51 7.43 9.41
N CYS A 306 -1.91 6.94 8.34
CA CYS A 306 -0.52 7.26 7.96
C CYS A 306 -0.24 7.04 6.47
N GLY A 307 -1.30 7.03 5.65
CA GLY A 307 -1.17 6.76 4.24
C GLY A 307 -0.75 5.33 3.93
N SER A 308 0.37 5.22 3.24
CA SER A 308 0.81 3.99 2.57
C SER A 308 1.06 2.82 3.53
N SER A 309 1.67 3.10 4.69
CA SER A 309 1.98 2.11 5.73
C SER A 309 0.74 1.42 6.29
N ALA A 310 -0.36 2.16 6.48
CA ALA A 310 -1.63 1.60 6.95
C ALA A 310 -2.34 0.81 5.86
N ALA A 311 -2.30 1.26 4.60
CA ALA A 311 -2.83 0.51 3.47
C ALA A 311 -2.21 -0.88 3.39
N ILE A 312 -0.88 -0.96 3.52
CA ILE A 312 -0.11 -2.22 3.52
C ILE A 312 -0.47 -3.08 4.74
N ALA A 313 -0.38 -2.55 5.96
CA ALA A 313 -0.67 -3.30 7.18
C ALA A 313 -2.11 -3.85 7.22
N LEU A 314 -3.09 -3.10 6.72
CA LEU A 314 -4.47 -3.55 6.58
C LEU A 314 -4.63 -4.58 5.45
N SER A 315 -3.93 -4.42 4.33
CA SER A 315 -3.95 -5.41 3.25
C SER A 315 -3.38 -6.76 3.72
N ALA A 316 -2.30 -6.77 4.49
CA ALA A 316 -1.75 -7.97 5.13
C ALA A 316 -2.74 -8.58 6.14
N SER A 317 -3.34 -7.74 7.00
CA SER A 317 -4.35 -8.14 7.98
C SER A 317 -5.57 -8.81 7.32
N LEU A 318 -6.02 -8.27 6.18
CA LEU A 318 -7.15 -8.77 5.38
C LEU A 318 -6.78 -9.95 4.46
N GLY A 319 -5.49 -10.21 4.22
CA GLY A 319 -4.99 -11.20 3.27
C GLY A 319 -5.19 -10.80 1.81
N ALA A 320 -4.90 -9.53 1.48
CA ALA A 320 -5.28 -8.88 0.22
C ALA A 320 -4.23 -7.87 -0.30
N GLY A 321 -2.93 -8.19 -0.22
CA GLY A 321 -1.81 -7.29 -0.54
C GLY A 321 -1.96 -6.47 -1.82
N SER A 322 -2.36 -7.11 -2.93
CA SER A 322 -2.54 -6.43 -4.24
C SER A 322 -3.65 -5.38 -4.30
N LYS A 323 -4.46 -5.22 -3.24
CA LYS A 323 -5.48 -4.17 -3.15
C LYS A 323 -4.97 -2.87 -2.51
N ALA A 324 -3.73 -2.83 -2.03
CA ALA A 324 -3.12 -1.63 -1.46
C ALA A 324 -2.62 -0.64 -2.52
N ASP A 325 -2.06 -1.14 -3.64
CA ASP A 325 -1.38 -0.33 -4.67
C ASP A 325 -2.19 0.88 -5.15
N LEU A 326 -3.48 0.69 -5.45
CA LEU A 326 -4.36 1.73 -5.98
C LEU A 326 -4.73 2.81 -4.93
N PRO A 327 -5.20 2.45 -3.71
CA PRO A 327 -5.29 3.40 -2.60
C PRO A 327 -4.00 4.19 -2.36
N ILE A 328 -2.83 3.53 -2.33
CA ILE A 328 -1.54 4.19 -2.08
C ILE A 328 -1.21 5.23 -3.17
N ALA A 329 -1.49 4.90 -4.43
CA ALA A 329 -1.28 5.84 -5.54
C ALA A 329 -2.18 7.08 -5.42
N ILE A 330 -3.45 6.89 -5.06
CA ILE A 330 -4.42 7.98 -4.90
C ILE A 330 -3.98 8.93 -3.77
N ILE A 331 -3.77 8.42 -2.55
CA ILE A 331 -3.37 9.26 -1.41
C ILE A 331 -2.08 10.06 -1.70
N SER A 332 -1.13 9.47 -2.44
CA SER A 332 0.18 10.09 -2.69
C SER A 332 0.06 11.30 -3.64
N VAL A 333 -0.88 11.24 -4.60
CA VAL A 333 -1.20 12.37 -5.48
C VAL A 333 -1.99 13.45 -4.72
N PHE A 334 -2.89 13.06 -3.81
CA PHE A 334 -3.70 14.00 -3.05
C PHE A 334 -3.05 14.53 -1.75
N THR A 335 -1.90 14.00 -1.34
CA THR A 335 -1.11 14.57 -0.25
C THR A 335 -0.54 15.94 -0.65
N ILE A 336 -0.20 16.13 -1.93
CA ILE A 336 0.48 17.33 -2.45
C ILE A 336 -0.32 18.62 -2.19
N PRO A 337 -1.60 18.71 -2.59
CA PRO A 337 -2.37 19.94 -2.36
C PRO A 337 -2.58 20.21 -0.88
N SER A 338 -2.70 19.17 -0.04
CA SER A 338 -2.86 19.30 1.42
C SER A 338 -1.65 19.98 2.09
N ILE A 339 -0.43 19.64 1.67
CA ILE A 339 0.80 20.26 2.22
C ILE A 339 0.79 21.78 2.03
N ILE A 340 0.30 22.24 0.88
CA ILE A 340 0.28 23.66 0.52
C ILE A 340 -0.95 24.35 1.13
N ALA A 341 -2.13 23.79 0.93
CA ALA A 341 -3.39 24.44 1.29
C ALA A 341 -3.55 24.64 2.80
N LEU A 342 -3.30 23.60 3.61
CA LEU A 342 -3.54 23.63 5.05
C LEU A 342 -2.77 24.74 5.80
N PRO A 343 -1.44 24.94 5.61
CA PRO A 343 -0.74 26.01 6.31
C PRO A 343 -1.14 27.42 5.86
N TYR A 344 -1.52 27.64 4.59
CA TYR A 344 -2.06 28.92 4.16
C TYR A 344 -3.46 29.18 4.74
N ILE A 345 -4.32 28.16 4.80
CA ILE A 345 -5.63 28.26 5.47
C ILE A 345 -5.44 28.54 6.96
N ALA A 346 -4.53 27.84 7.64
CA ALA A 346 -4.24 28.05 9.06
C ALA A 346 -3.73 29.48 9.36
N LYS A 347 -2.88 30.03 8.49
CA LYS A 347 -2.46 31.43 8.54
C LYS A 347 -3.60 32.41 8.31
N ALA A 348 -4.45 32.17 7.31
CA ALA A 348 -5.56 33.05 6.98
C ALA A 348 -6.63 33.12 8.09
N ILE A 349 -6.83 32.04 8.84
CA ILE A 349 -7.77 31.98 9.97
C ILE A 349 -7.11 32.48 11.29
N GLY A 350 -5.78 32.63 11.33
CA GLY A 350 -5.06 33.12 12.52
C GLY A 350 -4.96 32.10 13.66
N ILE A 351 -5.05 30.80 13.35
CA ILE A 351 -5.02 29.70 14.33
C ILE A 351 -3.64 29.62 15.00
N SER A 352 -3.58 29.30 16.30
CA SER A 352 -2.33 29.19 17.06
C SER A 352 -1.44 28.02 16.61
N ALA A 353 -0.12 28.16 16.75
CA ALA A 353 0.87 27.18 16.26
C ALA A 353 0.66 25.75 16.79
N LYS A 354 0.17 25.60 18.03
CA LYS A 354 -0.15 24.28 18.63
C LYS A 354 -1.34 23.64 17.94
N VAL A 355 -2.45 24.37 17.74
CA VAL A 355 -3.64 23.87 17.04
C VAL A 355 -3.32 23.60 15.56
N ALA A 356 -2.60 24.50 14.90
CA ALA A 356 -2.15 24.30 13.52
C ALA A 356 -1.28 23.03 13.38
N GLY A 357 -0.30 22.86 14.27
CA GLY A 357 0.51 21.65 14.33
C GLY A 357 -0.32 20.39 14.57
N ALA A 358 -1.21 20.40 15.56
CA ALA A 358 -2.08 19.25 15.84
C ALA A 358 -3.01 18.92 14.67
N TRP A 359 -3.52 19.95 13.97
CA TRP A 359 -4.36 19.78 12.79
C TRP A 359 -3.60 19.12 11.63
N PHE A 360 -2.44 19.66 11.22
CA PHE A 360 -1.62 19.05 10.17
C PHE A 360 -1.17 17.63 10.56
N GLY A 361 -0.85 17.44 11.84
CA GLY A 361 -0.45 16.15 12.40
C GLY A 361 -1.54 15.09 12.31
N GLY A 362 -2.82 15.46 12.40
CA GLY A 362 -3.92 14.52 12.18
C GLY A 362 -4.19 14.25 10.69
N CYS A 363 -4.35 15.30 9.88
CA CYS A 363 -5.00 15.18 8.55
C CYS A 363 -4.07 15.19 7.32
N VAL A 364 -2.75 15.10 7.47
CA VAL A 364 -1.82 14.97 6.32
C VAL A 364 -1.25 13.56 6.23
N ASP A 365 -1.48 12.86 5.12
CA ASP A 365 -1.31 11.41 4.94
C ASP A 365 0.15 10.91 4.83
N SER A 366 1.14 11.71 5.22
CA SER A 366 2.56 11.31 5.24
C SER A 366 3.34 12.11 6.26
N THR A 367 4.18 11.43 7.07
CA THR A 367 4.96 12.10 8.12
C THR A 367 5.91 13.18 7.57
N GLY A 368 6.56 12.99 6.43
CA GLY A 368 7.37 14.04 5.81
C GLY A 368 6.53 15.23 5.31
N ALA A 369 5.35 14.95 4.77
CA ALA A 369 4.39 15.95 4.29
C ALA A 369 3.83 16.81 5.44
N VAL A 370 3.53 16.21 6.59
CA VAL A 370 3.11 16.89 7.84
C VAL A 370 4.16 17.91 8.26
N ILE A 371 5.43 17.49 8.33
CA ILE A 371 6.54 18.35 8.76
C ILE A 371 6.78 19.48 7.75
N ALA A 372 6.66 19.22 6.45
CA ALA A 372 6.71 20.25 5.42
C ALA A 372 5.60 21.29 5.61
N ALA A 373 4.34 20.86 5.78
CA ALA A 373 3.20 21.75 6.02
C ALA A 373 3.41 22.63 7.27
N ALA A 374 3.84 22.02 8.38
CA ALA A 374 4.14 22.74 9.61
C ALA A 374 5.32 23.73 9.45
N THR A 375 6.32 23.40 8.63
CA THR A 375 7.44 24.30 8.32
C THR A 375 6.99 25.49 7.45
N ILE A 376 6.07 25.29 6.50
CA ILE A 376 5.45 26.37 5.70
C ILE A 376 4.61 27.30 6.59
N TYR A 377 3.98 26.77 7.64
CA TYR A 377 3.30 27.59 8.65
C TYR A 377 4.30 28.51 9.37
N GLY A 378 5.52 28.05 9.67
CA GLY A 378 6.67 28.93 9.95
C GLY A 378 6.50 29.81 11.19
N ASP A 379 6.25 29.19 12.34
CA ASP A 379 6.08 29.87 13.61
C ASP A 379 7.40 30.12 14.36
N PRO A 380 7.51 31.20 15.16
CA PRO A 380 8.69 31.43 15.99
C PRO A 380 8.86 30.33 17.06
N GLY A 381 9.77 29.40 16.80
CA GLY A 381 10.10 28.29 17.71
C GLY A 381 9.77 26.89 17.19
N ASN A 382 9.25 26.74 15.96
CA ASN A 382 8.93 25.44 15.36
C ASN A 382 7.93 24.59 16.19
N VAL A 383 7.05 25.24 16.95
CA VAL A 383 6.06 24.59 17.82
C VAL A 383 5.03 23.84 16.98
N ALA A 384 4.67 24.34 15.79
CA ALA A 384 3.80 23.62 14.87
C ALA A 384 4.47 22.34 14.37
N VAL A 385 5.78 22.37 14.10
CA VAL A 385 6.57 21.20 13.66
C VAL A 385 6.63 20.15 14.76
N GLN A 386 6.98 20.54 15.99
CA GLN A 386 7.03 19.59 17.12
C GLN A 386 5.65 18.99 17.44
N THR A 387 4.59 19.81 17.45
CA THR A 387 3.23 19.35 17.76
C THR A 387 2.69 18.41 16.67
N SER A 388 2.90 18.76 15.40
CA SER A 388 2.47 17.94 14.26
C SER A 388 3.21 16.61 14.18
N ALA A 389 4.52 16.61 14.48
CA ALA A 389 5.30 15.38 14.65
C ALA A 389 4.67 14.48 15.72
N VAL A 390 4.40 15.00 16.92
CA VAL A 390 3.84 14.20 18.02
C VAL A 390 2.45 13.65 17.68
N VAL A 391 1.54 14.46 17.14
CA VAL A 391 0.19 13.99 16.78
C VAL A 391 0.27 12.91 15.71
N LYS A 392 1.05 13.11 14.63
CA LYS A 392 1.20 12.07 13.60
C LYS A 392 1.86 10.80 14.14
N MET A 393 2.83 10.90 15.06
CA MET A 393 3.44 9.73 15.70
C MET A 393 2.42 8.92 16.52
N VAL A 394 1.57 9.60 17.30
CA VAL A 394 0.50 8.96 18.09
C VAL A 394 -0.55 8.30 17.17
N GLN A 395 -0.84 8.90 16.02
CA GLN A 395 -1.69 8.32 14.99
C GLN A 395 -1.03 7.12 14.29
N ASN A 396 0.28 7.16 14.00
CA ASN A 396 1.03 6.03 13.45
C ASN A 396 1.02 4.81 14.41
N VAL A 397 0.96 5.02 15.73
CA VAL A 397 0.82 3.91 16.71
C VAL A 397 -0.51 3.15 16.53
N LEU A 398 -1.58 3.79 16.04
CA LEU A 398 -2.87 3.13 15.80
C LEU A 398 -2.83 2.04 14.72
N ILE A 399 -1.82 2.00 13.85
CA ILE A 399 -1.65 0.93 12.85
C ILE A 399 -1.72 -0.44 13.52
N GLY A 400 -1.05 -0.62 14.67
CA GLY A 400 -1.04 -1.88 15.42
C GLY A 400 -2.44 -2.30 15.90
N PRO A 401 -3.08 -1.54 16.81
CA PRO A 401 -4.41 -1.84 17.32
C PRO A 401 -5.50 -1.97 16.24
N ILE A 402 -5.49 -1.12 15.21
CA ILE A 402 -6.48 -1.20 14.12
C ILE A 402 -6.23 -2.43 13.25
N SER A 403 -4.98 -2.76 12.91
CA SER A 403 -4.65 -3.98 12.15
C SER A 403 -5.05 -5.25 12.93
N VAL A 404 -4.80 -5.29 14.24
CA VAL A 404 -5.28 -6.33 15.16
C VAL A 404 -6.81 -6.45 15.10
N GLY A 405 -7.53 -5.35 15.32
CA GLY A 405 -9.00 -5.33 15.31
C GLY A 405 -9.59 -5.76 13.97
N VAL A 406 -9.02 -5.29 12.86
CA VAL A 406 -9.44 -5.64 11.50
C VAL A 406 -9.15 -7.11 11.20
N ALA A 407 -7.97 -7.63 11.54
CA ALA A 407 -7.64 -9.04 11.40
C ALA A 407 -8.65 -9.91 12.16
N VAL A 408 -8.98 -9.55 13.40
CA VAL A 408 -9.96 -10.23 14.27
C VAL A 408 -11.36 -10.22 13.69
N VAL A 409 -11.88 -9.06 13.30
CA VAL A 409 -13.22 -8.92 12.72
C VAL A 409 -13.29 -9.66 11.38
N TRP A 410 -12.24 -9.59 10.57
CA TRP A 410 -12.16 -10.27 9.28
C TRP A 410 -12.13 -11.78 9.43
N THR A 411 -11.33 -12.32 10.35
CA THR A 411 -11.24 -13.77 10.56
C THR A 411 -12.53 -14.32 11.14
N GLN A 412 -13.15 -13.64 12.11
CA GLN A 412 -14.49 -14.04 12.58
C GLN A 412 -15.53 -14.03 11.45
N ARG A 413 -15.49 -13.04 10.55
CA ARG A 413 -16.38 -12.97 9.38
C ARG A 413 -16.13 -14.11 8.39
N GLU A 414 -14.88 -14.43 8.12
CA GLU A 414 -14.45 -15.54 7.26
C GLU A 414 -14.87 -16.90 7.85
N GLU A 415 -14.68 -17.12 9.15
CA GLU A 415 -15.16 -18.31 9.84
C GLU A 415 -16.68 -18.45 9.84
N ARG A 416 -17.43 -17.36 10.07
CA ARG A 416 -18.90 -17.37 10.01
C ARG A 416 -19.37 -17.72 8.60
N ARG A 417 -18.73 -17.18 7.56
CA ARG A 417 -19.00 -17.52 6.16
C ARG A 417 -18.71 -18.99 5.86
N ARG A 418 -17.55 -19.50 6.27
CA ARG A 418 -17.18 -20.92 6.07
C ARG A 418 -18.14 -21.85 6.81
N ARG A 419 -18.50 -21.55 8.06
CA ARG A 419 -19.52 -22.29 8.83
C ARG A 419 -20.88 -22.28 8.13
N ALA A 420 -21.33 -21.13 7.61
CA ALA A 420 -22.58 -21.04 6.87
C ALA A 420 -22.57 -21.91 5.59
N VAL A 421 -21.47 -21.88 4.81
CA VAL A 421 -21.32 -22.74 3.62
C VAL A 421 -21.29 -24.22 3.98
N ILE A 422 -20.55 -24.61 5.03
CA ILE A 422 -20.51 -26.00 5.52
C ILE A 422 -21.90 -26.45 6.01
N SER A 423 -22.69 -25.57 6.64
CA SER A 423 -24.06 -25.89 7.06
C SER A 423 -25.05 -26.04 5.90
N THR A 424 -24.71 -25.56 4.70
CA THR A 424 -25.53 -25.73 3.48
C THR A 424 -25.12 -26.94 2.63
N LEU A 425 -24.14 -27.74 3.06
CA LEU A 425 -23.80 -29.00 2.40
C LEU A 425 -24.80 -30.09 2.81
N GLU A 426 -25.49 -30.67 1.82
CA GLU A 426 -26.46 -31.77 2.02
C GLU A 426 -25.77 -33.12 2.31
N ASP A 427 -24.54 -33.32 1.83
CA ASP A 427 -23.79 -34.57 1.99
C ASP A 427 -23.05 -34.61 3.34
N GLU A 428 -23.56 -35.44 4.26
CA GLU A 428 -22.97 -35.63 5.59
C GLU A 428 -21.52 -36.15 5.54
N ASN A 429 -21.12 -36.90 4.50
CA ASN A 429 -19.74 -37.42 4.41
C ASN A 429 -18.74 -36.30 4.12
N LEU A 430 -19.13 -35.33 3.28
CA LEU A 430 -18.33 -34.12 3.03
C LEU A 430 -18.28 -33.22 4.26
N ARG A 431 -19.40 -33.08 4.98
CA ARG A 431 -19.51 -32.27 6.19
C ARG A 431 -18.75 -32.87 7.39
N SER A 432 -18.70 -34.20 7.49
CA SER A 432 -17.88 -34.95 8.46
C SER A 432 -16.39 -34.87 8.13
N LYS A 433 -16.00 -34.98 6.84
CA LYS A 433 -14.61 -34.81 6.39
C LYS A 433 -14.13 -33.35 6.45
N SER A 434 -15.03 -32.37 6.46
CA SER A 434 -14.68 -30.97 6.72
C SER A 434 -14.41 -30.73 8.21
N ASP A 435 -13.32 -31.31 8.72
CA ASP A 435 -12.85 -31.21 10.10
C ASP A 435 -12.40 -29.77 10.42
N PHE A 436 -13.38 -28.87 10.61
CA PHE A 436 -13.18 -27.47 10.92
C PHE A 436 -12.69 -27.33 12.37
N LYS A 437 -11.39 -27.58 12.56
CA LYS A 437 -10.68 -27.15 13.76
C LYS A 437 -10.52 -25.63 13.69
N PRO A 438 -11.20 -24.85 14.57
CA PRO A 438 -10.99 -23.41 14.62
C PRO A 438 -9.51 -23.17 14.93
N VAL A 439 -8.86 -22.33 14.12
CA VAL A 439 -7.45 -21.96 14.38
C VAL A 439 -7.45 -21.16 15.68
N PRO A 440 -6.57 -21.46 16.66
CA PRO A 440 -6.56 -20.72 17.91
C PRO A 440 -6.43 -19.22 17.64
N TYR A 441 -7.32 -18.45 18.26
CA TYR A 441 -7.44 -17.00 18.03
C TYR A 441 -6.10 -16.28 18.19
N THR A 442 -5.30 -16.69 19.17
CA THR A 442 -3.94 -16.19 19.42
C THR A 442 -2.99 -16.47 18.26
N THR A 443 -2.99 -17.69 17.70
CA THR A 443 -2.17 -18.06 16.54
C THR A 443 -2.56 -17.28 15.30
N LEU A 444 -3.86 -17.11 15.09
CA LEU A 444 -4.39 -16.38 13.94
C LEU A 444 -4.10 -14.88 14.04
N LEU A 445 -4.29 -14.29 15.22
CA LEU A 445 -3.94 -12.90 15.49
C LEU A 445 -2.43 -12.65 15.32
N TRP A 446 -1.59 -13.51 15.91
CA TRP A 446 -0.14 -13.43 15.77
C TRP A 446 0.32 -13.57 14.31
N SER A 447 -0.33 -14.45 13.53
CA SER A 447 -0.05 -14.61 12.10
C SER A 447 -0.32 -13.33 11.29
N ARG A 448 -1.38 -12.58 11.61
CA ARG A 448 -1.78 -11.36 10.89
C ARG A 448 -1.17 -10.08 11.42
N PHE A 449 -0.62 -10.10 12.64
CA PHE A 449 -0.02 -8.92 13.26
C PHE A 449 1.19 -8.41 12.45
N PRO A 450 1.30 -7.10 12.16
CA PRO A 450 2.49 -6.51 11.54
C PRO A 450 3.67 -6.48 12.54
N LYS A 451 4.55 -7.50 12.49
CA LYS A 451 5.62 -7.66 13.50
C LYS A 451 6.65 -6.53 13.51
N PHE A 452 6.78 -5.76 12.44
CA PHE A 452 7.58 -4.52 12.39
C PHE A 452 7.19 -3.49 13.46
N VAL A 453 5.93 -3.51 13.93
CA VAL A 453 5.47 -2.64 15.04
C VAL A 453 6.23 -2.95 16.33
N LEU A 454 6.64 -4.20 16.58
CA LEU A 454 7.49 -4.56 17.72
C LEU A 454 8.90 -3.98 17.56
N GLY A 455 9.47 -4.04 16.35
CA GLY A 455 10.76 -3.42 16.04
C GLY A 455 10.75 -1.93 16.34
N PHE A 456 9.73 -1.21 15.87
CA PHE A 456 9.51 0.21 16.14
C PHE A 456 9.39 0.51 17.66
N ILE A 457 8.60 -0.27 18.41
CA ILE A 457 8.49 -0.10 19.88
C ILE A 457 9.85 -0.32 20.56
N VAL A 458 10.61 -1.34 20.15
CA VAL A 458 11.96 -1.60 20.68
C VAL A 458 12.92 -0.46 20.34
N THR A 459 12.93 0.06 19.10
CA THR A 459 13.71 1.24 18.71
C THR A 459 13.35 2.44 19.58
N ALA A 460 12.07 2.73 19.80
CA ALA A 460 11.64 3.83 20.64
C ALA A 460 12.12 3.68 22.10
N ILE A 461 12.05 2.47 22.67
CA ILE A 461 12.57 2.20 24.02
C ILE A 461 14.09 2.41 24.06
N LEU A 462 14.84 1.81 23.13
CA LEU A 462 16.31 1.94 23.05
C LEU A 462 16.74 3.39 22.83
N PHE A 463 16.05 4.15 21.98
CA PHE A 463 16.31 5.57 21.74
C PHE A 463 16.19 6.43 23.01
N ASN A 464 15.21 6.15 23.87
CA ASN A 464 15.04 6.91 25.12
C ASN A 464 15.91 6.40 26.28
N THR A 465 16.41 5.16 26.23
CA THR A 465 17.15 4.53 27.35
C THR A 465 18.65 4.42 27.12
N VAL A 466 19.11 4.21 25.89
CA VAL A 466 20.52 3.97 25.54
C VAL A 466 21.19 5.21 24.95
N VAL A 467 20.46 6.05 24.21
CA VAL A 467 21.03 7.23 23.56
C VAL A 467 21.15 8.40 24.56
N PRO A 468 22.36 8.97 24.75
CA PRO A 468 22.58 10.16 25.57
C PRO A 468 21.70 11.32 25.14
N SER A 469 21.19 12.12 26.08
CA SER A 469 20.23 13.20 25.80
C SER A 469 20.76 14.26 24.83
N GLU A 470 22.09 14.47 24.80
CA GLU A 470 22.78 15.35 23.87
C GLU A 470 22.78 14.83 22.41
N ASP A 471 22.90 13.50 22.23
CA ASP A 471 22.94 12.86 20.91
C ASP A 471 21.53 12.62 20.32
N ARG A 472 20.48 12.60 21.16
CA ARG A 472 19.11 12.19 20.75
C ARG A 472 18.57 12.96 19.54
N GLU A 473 18.75 14.28 19.45
CA GLU A 473 18.25 15.05 18.32
C GLU A 473 18.94 14.64 17.01
N ASN A 474 20.27 14.54 17.03
CA ASN A 474 21.08 14.13 15.88
C ASN A 474 20.80 12.68 15.47
N VAL A 475 20.66 11.76 16.44
CA VAL A 475 20.27 10.35 16.19
C VAL A 475 18.88 10.27 15.58
N ASN A 476 17.91 11.05 16.07
CA ASN A 476 16.56 11.05 15.50
C ASN A 476 16.58 11.54 14.05
N ASN A 477 17.18 12.71 13.79
CA ASN A 477 17.23 13.28 12.45
C ASN A 477 17.96 12.38 11.45
N PHE A 478 19.06 11.72 11.86
CA PHE A 478 19.79 10.78 11.01
C PHE A 478 19.01 9.47 10.81
N ALA A 479 18.41 8.89 11.86
CA ALA A 479 17.59 7.68 11.73
C ALA A 479 16.35 7.91 10.83
N PHE A 480 15.71 9.08 10.96
CA PHE A 480 14.63 9.53 10.08
C PHE A 480 15.11 9.64 8.63
N MET A 481 16.27 10.26 8.38
CA MET A 481 16.86 10.35 7.04
C MET A 481 17.17 8.96 6.44
N VAL A 482 17.66 8.00 7.23
CA VAL A 482 17.88 6.61 6.75
C VAL A 482 16.55 5.94 6.42
N GLY A 483 15.54 6.12 7.26
CA GLY A 483 14.18 5.60 7.02
C GLY A 483 13.57 6.18 5.76
N GLU A 484 13.67 7.50 5.56
CA GLU A 484 13.22 8.19 4.35
C GLU A 484 13.76 7.55 3.06
N TRP A 485 15.03 7.16 3.00
CA TRP A 485 15.58 6.47 1.82
C TRP A 485 14.85 5.16 1.51
N PHE A 486 14.52 4.37 2.54
CA PHE A 486 13.69 3.18 2.36
C PHE A 486 12.25 3.54 1.95
N SER A 487 11.66 4.59 2.53
CA SER A 487 10.35 5.10 2.08
C SER A 487 10.37 5.47 0.59
N THR A 488 11.39 6.19 0.10
CA THR A 488 11.54 6.52 -1.33
C THR A 488 11.66 5.27 -2.20
N MET A 489 12.40 4.24 -1.77
CA MET A 489 12.48 2.96 -2.50
C MET A 489 11.15 2.20 -2.50
N SER A 490 10.36 2.28 -1.42
CA SER A 490 8.99 1.78 -1.37
C SER A 490 8.10 2.52 -2.38
N PHE A 491 8.18 3.85 -2.45
CA PHE A 491 7.42 4.68 -3.39
C PHE A 491 7.79 4.40 -4.86
N VAL A 492 9.06 4.18 -5.19
CA VAL A 492 9.46 3.66 -6.52
C VAL A 492 8.86 2.28 -6.78
N SER A 493 8.87 1.40 -5.78
CA SER A 493 8.30 0.04 -5.88
C SER A 493 6.78 0.04 -6.07
N ILE A 494 6.06 0.99 -5.48
CA ILE A 494 4.63 1.24 -5.72
C ILE A 494 4.43 1.74 -7.16
N GLY A 495 5.21 2.74 -7.59
CA GLY A 495 5.20 3.21 -8.98
C GLY A 495 5.42 2.07 -9.98
N LEU A 496 6.37 1.17 -9.69
CA LEU A 496 6.63 -0.02 -10.49
C LEU A 496 5.44 -1.00 -10.56
N GLY A 497 4.45 -0.90 -9.68
CA GLY A 497 3.18 -1.64 -9.75
C GLY A 497 2.15 -1.00 -10.68
N LEU A 498 2.19 0.33 -10.87
CA LEU A 498 1.13 1.09 -11.54
C LEU A 498 1.22 1.01 -13.07
N GLN A 499 0.10 0.63 -13.70
CA GLN A 499 -0.01 0.49 -15.15
C GLN A 499 -1.20 1.28 -15.69
N PHE A 500 -0.94 2.28 -16.53
CA PHE A 500 -1.97 3.19 -17.03
C PHE A 500 -3.05 2.48 -17.85
N HIS A 501 -2.71 1.38 -18.54
CA HIS A 501 -3.70 0.56 -19.24
C HIS A 501 -4.68 -0.13 -18.28
N GLU A 502 -4.19 -0.73 -17.20
CA GLU A 502 -5.03 -1.42 -16.21
C GLU A 502 -5.81 -0.42 -15.36
N LEU A 503 -5.19 0.70 -14.96
CA LEU A 503 -5.86 1.84 -14.34
C LEU A 503 -7.00 2.40 -15.21
N ARG A 504 -6.82 2.45 -16.54
CA ARG A 504 -7.87 2.87 -17.49
C ARG A 504 -8.99 1.84 -17.60
N ARG A 505 -8.67 0.53 -17.62
CA ARG A 505 -9.67 -0.56 -17.57
C ARG A 505 -10.51 -0.48 -16.28
N GLU A 506 -9.85 -0.10 -15.18
CA GLU A 506 -10.45 0.03 -13.85
C GLU A 506 -10.83 1.48 -13.50
N ALA A 507 -10.98 2.36 -14.50
CA ALA A 507 -11.28 3.78 -14.29
C ALA A 507 -12.54 4.04 -13.44
N ARG A 508 -13.53 3.13 -13.47
CA ARG A 508 -14.71 3.18 -12.58
C ARG A 508 -14.37 2.91 -11.11
N LEU A 509 -13.40 2.04 -10.83
CA LEU A 509 -12.93 1.78 -9.46
C LEU A 509 -12.02 2.92 -9.00
N LEU A 510 -11.10 3.38 -9.85
CA LEU A 510 -10.28 4.58 -9.62
C LEU A 510 -11.16 5.77 -9.24
N LEU A 511 -12.16 6.11 -10.07
CA LEU A 511 -13.06 7.25 -9.80
C LEU A 511 -13.79 7.09 -8.46
N LYS A 512 -14.36 5.91 -8.17
CA LYS A 512 -15.02 5.64 -6.90
C LYS A 512 -14.08 5.80 -5.70
N LEU A 513 -12.85 5.28 -5.79
CA LEU A 513 -11.86 5.39 -4.72
C LEU A 513 -11.40 6.83 -4.53
N THR A 514 -11.17 7.58 -5.62
CA THR A 514 -10.84 9.00 -5.56
C THR A 514 -11.99 9.82 -4.97
N THR A 515 -13.25 9.53 -5.30
CA THR A 515 -14.42 10.16 -4.68
C THR A 515 -14.54 9.81 -3.20
N LEU A 516 -14.33 8.54 -2.82
CA LEU A 516 -14.31 8.12 -1.41
C LEU A 516 -13.24 8.88 -0.64
N TYR A 517 -12.01 8.91 -1.17
CA TYR A 517 -10.87 9.62 -0.60
C TYR A 517 -11.18 11.12 -0.45
N ALA A 518 -11.65 11.81 -1.50
CA ALA A 518 -11.88 13.24 -1.45
C ALA A 518 -12.93 13.65 -0.41
N ILE A 519 -13.99 12.84 -0.26
CA ILE A 519 -15.01 13.05 0.79
C ILE A 519 -14.44 12.72 2.16
N ALA A 520 -13.71 11.61 2.30
CA ALA A 520 -13.05 11.19 3.53
C ALA A 520 -12.08 12.27 4.03
N GLN A 521 -11.20 12.77 3.16
CA GLN A 521 -10.23 13.83 3.44
C GLN A 521 -10.89 15.15 3.83
N LEU A 522 -11.99 15.54 3.17
CA LEU A 522 -12.71 16.75 3.52
C LEU A 522 -13.33 16.66 4.91
N VAL A 523 -13.90 15.50 5.26
CA VAL A 523 -14.42 15.25 6.61
C VAL A 523 -13.27 15.24 7.62
N ASP A 524 -12.15 14.58 7.33
CA ASP A 524 -10.93 14.55 8.15
C ASP A 524 -10.43 15.95 8.49
N ILE A 525 -10.19 16.77 7.47
CA ILE A 525 -9.69 18.15 7.62
C ILE A 525 -10.61 18.96 8.54
N LEU A 526 -11.93 18.80 8.48
CA LEU A 526 -12.88 19.53 9.32
C LEU A 526 -13.00 18.96 10.74
N SER A 527 -13.01 17.63 10.89
CA SER A 527 -13.15 16.94 12.17
C SER A 527 -11.87 16.99 13.01
N THR A 528 -10.72 16.71 12.40
CA THR A 528 -9.40 16.91 13.02
C THR A 528 -9.22 18.38 13.42
N PHE A 529 -9.65 19.36 12.61
CA PHE A 529 -9.56 20.77 13.01
C PHE A 529 -10.36 21.06 14.29
N ALA A 530 -11.62 20.62 14.35
CA ALA A 530 -12.47 20.82 15.51
C ALA A 530 -11.89 20.16 16.77
N LEU A 531 -11.37 18.94 16.65
CA LEU A 531 -10.74 18.21 17.76
C LEU A 531 -9.41 18.83 18.18
N ALA A 532 -8.58 19.26 17.23
CA ALA A 532 -7.33 19.98 17.52
C ALA A 532 -7.60 21.30 18.25
N TYR A 533 -8.62 22.06 17.83
CA TYR A 533 -9.03 23.28 18.51
C TYR A 533 -9.47 22.97 19.95
N VAL A 534 -10.38 22.01 20.15
CA VAL A 534 -10.82 21.62 21.51
C VAL A 534 -9.62 21.16 22.37
N ALA A 535 -8.75 20.30 21.87
CA ALA A 535 -7.68 19.69 22.66
C ALA A 535 -6.47 20.60 22.94
N PHE A 536 -6.26 21.67 22.17
CA PHE A 536 -5.08 22.53 22.28
C PHE A 536 -5.36 24.02 22.56
N GLU A 537 -6.60 24.51 22.39
CA GLU A 537 -7.05 25.84 22.88
C GLU A 537 -7.88 25.74 24.16
N LEU A 538 -8.80 24.78 24.29
CA LEU A 538 -9.75 24.72 25.41
C LEU A 538 -9.29 23.88 26.60
N PHE A 539 -8.29 23.01 26.42
CA PHE A 539 -7.72 22.10 27.43
C PHE A 539 -6.20 22.22 27.53
#